data_AF-A0A2T6FQW8-F1
#
_entry.id   AF-A0A2T6FQW8-F1
#
_cell.length_a   1.000
_cell.length_b   1.000
_cell.length_c   1.000
_cell.angle_alpha   90.00
_cell.angle_beta   90.00
_cell.angle_gamma   90.00
#
_symmetry.space_group_name_H-M   'P 1'
#
loop_
_entity.id
_entity.type
_entity.pdbx_description
1 polymer ?
#
loop_
_entity_poly.entity_id
_entity_poly.type
_entity_poly.pdbx_seq_one_letter_code
_entity_poly.pdbx_strand_id
1 'polypeptide(L)'
;MTSRAEPGDNEDPVVGTQAVNLATNISSAFSSDLPTGTGQSLLPHLQCIFSDMKRDFTVQVMPWRRAYQDVKSNRIDGFFTAIPMRQVDPYAVLSAPMVLENWYWFWRSDTIAPESWREGYKLGSILGSQQETWLGETGYTVDMSANNLPQLIKLLQGKRIDVILADREHFIRAAKELKLNPDNFQSRFFRYVPLGVYFNEQFLNNNPAFLSVFNTTINKCATGHFAVSDYEKQQIRELLQRKIERWKRLPKLEELLRSQNAKTKRLSNGDIQERDKKWRTAFQAHDFAYPIKLIDQELSAQLREIKKQSQDVITEIIVTDARGLNLAISDMTSDYWQGDEEKFTGAYDKPATTLYFGDINYDESTKRFQIHISVPLYTEEKFEPLGVMVFGVDVERILSQAQ
;
A
#
# COMPACT_ATOMS: atom_id res chain seq x y z
N MET A 1 8.67 -38.83 -53.46
CA MET A 1 9.28 -37.51 -53.68
C MET A 1 8.14 -36.50 -53.77
N THR A 2 7.65 -36.04 -52.61
CA THR A 2 7.84 -34.66 -52.07
C THR A 2 7.10 -33.63 -52.94
N SER A 3 5.98 -33.05 -52.48
CA SER A 3 6.03 -31.90 -51.57
C SER A 3 4.75 -31.72 -50.74
N ARG A 4 4.96 -31.30 -49.49
CA ARG A 4 4.00 -30.93 -48.44
C ARG A 4 3.17 -29.70 -48.83
N ALA A 5 1.92 -29.69 -48.38
CA ALA A 5 1.13 -28.48 -48.18
C ALA A 5 1.48 -27.90 -46.79
N GLU A 6 1.80 -26.62 -46.71
CA GLU A 6 1.90 -25.85 -45.47
C GLU A 6 0.55 -25.16 -45.19
N PRO A 7 0.05 -25.17 -43.94
CA PRO A 7 -1.15 -24.43 -43.57
C PRO A 7 -0.80 -22.97 -43.28
N GLY A 8 -1.70 -22.07 -43.68
CA GLY A 8 -1.56 -20.62 -43.54
C GLY A 8 -1.35 -20.17 -42.10
N ASP A 9 -0.42 -19.23 -41.96
CA ASP A 9 -0.23 -18.44 -40.75
C ASP A 9 -1.51 -17.66 -40.44
N ASN A 10 -2.06 -17.90 -39.25
CA ASN A 10 -3.03 -17.02 -38.62
C ASN A 10 -2.30 -15.70 -38.30
N GLU A 11 -2.68 -14.62 -38.98
CA GLU A 11 -2.26 -13.27 -38.63
C GLU A 11 -2.77 -12.93 -37.22
N ASP A 12 -1.84 -12.84 -36.26
CA ASP A 12 -2.05 -12.16 -35.00
C ASP A 12 -2.42 -10.68 -35.26
N PRO A 13 -3.35 -10.08 -34.49
CA PRO A 13 -3.78 -8.71 -34.73
C PRO A 13 -2.62 -7.75 -34.47
N VAL A 14 -2.24 -7.00 -35.50
CA VAL A 14 -1.20 -5.97 -35.47
C VAL A 14 -1.62 -4.86 -34.51
N VAL A 15 -1.08 -4.89 -33.29
CA VAL A 15 -1.17 -3.79 -32.33
C VAL A 15 -0.38 -2.60 -32.89
N GLY A 16 -1.03 -1.45 -33.04
CA GLY A 16 -0.50 -0.28 -33.75
C GLY A 16 0.92 0.10 -33.34
N THR A 17 1.77 0.46 -34.30
CA THR A 17 3.23 0.62 -34.19
C THR A 17 3.71 1.96 -33.62
N GLN A 18 2.80 2.86 -33.19
CA GLN A 18 3.19 4.17 -32.67
C GLN A 18 3.56 4.12 -31.19
N ALA A 19 4.70 4.70 -30.82
CA ALA A 19 5.14 4.81 -29.43
C ALA A 19 4.17 5.65 -28.60
N VAL A 20 3.87 5.21 -27.38
CA VAL A 20 2.97 5.90 -26.44
C VAL A 20 3.70 7.09 -25.81
N ASN A 21 3.16 8.29 -26.01
CA ASN A 21 3.76 9.53 -25.54
C ASN A 21 3.16 9.93 -24.19
N LEU A 22 3.94 9.81 -23.14
CA LEU A 22 3.53 10.17 -21.78
C LEU A 22 4.20 11.46 -21.32
N ALA A 23 3.56 12.16 -20.40
CA ALA A 23 4.16 13.29 -19.68
C ALA A 23 4.16 13.08 -18.18
N THR A 24 5.14 13.68 -17.51
CA THR A 24 5.21 13.78 -16.05
C THR A 24 5.79 15.15 -15.65
N ASN A 25 5.78 15.48 -14.36
CA ASN A 25 6.30 16.75 -13.86
C ASN A 25 7.68 16.63 -13.21
N ILE A 26 8.41 17.75 -13.20
CA ILE A 26 9.76 17.98 -12.66
C ILE A 26 9.87 17.59 -11.18
N SER A 27 8.77 17.68 -10.42
CA SER A 27 8.74 17.36 -8.98
C SER A 27 8.23 15.95 -8.66
N SER A 28 7.99 15.11 -9.66
CA SER A 28 7.52 13.74 -9.42
C SER A 28 8.69 12.82 -9.05
N ALA A 29 8.41 11.73 -8.33
CA ALA A 29 9.35 10.66 -8.01
C ALA A 29 10.11 10.08 -9.23
N PHE A 30 9.67 10.41 -10.44
CA PHE A 30 10.31 10.11 -11.72
C PHE A 30 11.70 10.74 -11.89
N SER A 31 11.97 11.91 -11.32
CA SER A 31 13.27 12.60 -11.50
C SER A 31 14.35 12.10 -10.53
N SER A 32 14.04 11.11 -9.69
CA SER A 32 15.01 10.52 -8.78
C SER A 32 15.29 9.07 -9.14
N ASP A 33 16.52 8.77 -9.57
CA ASP A 33 17.04 7.42 -9.83
C ASP A 33 17.12 6.51 -8.58
N LEU A 34 16.39 6.83 -7.51
CA LEU A 34 16.45 6.14 -6.24
C LEU A 34 15.04 5.68 -5.84
N PRO A 35 14.90 4.45 -5.33
CA PRO A 35 13.63 3.96 -4.82
C PRO A 35 13.08 4.97 -3.81
N THR A 36 11.84 5.39 -4.02
CA THR A 36 11.05 6.05 -2.97
C THR A 36 10.86 5.04 -1.83
N GLY A 37 10.38 5.45 -0.66
CA GLY A 37 10.23 4.54 0.50
C GLY A 37 9.39 3.27 0.22
N THR A 38 8.70 3.21 -0.92
CA THR A 38 8.19 1.99 -1.57
C THR A 38 9.26 1.42 -2.51
N GLY A 39 9.66 0.16 -2.37
CA GLY A 39 10.71 -0.50 -3.19
C GLY A 39 10.49 -0.55 -4.72
N GLN A 40 9.55 0.22 -5.28
CA GLN A 40 9.33 0.42 -6.71
C GLN A 40 9.80 1.81 -7.17
N SER A 41 10.66 1.84 -8.19
CA SER A 41 10.91 3.05 -8.97
C SER A 41 9.94 3.09 -10.17
N LEU A 42 9.26 4.22 -10.36
CA LEU A 42 8.21 4.39 -11.39
C LEU A 42 8.70 4.11 -12.82
N LEU A 43 9.94 4.47 -13.12
CA LEU A 43 10.52 4.30 -14.46
C LEU A 43 10.76 2.82 -14.81
N PRO A 44 11.51 2.05 -14.00
CA PRO A 44 11.64 0.60 -14.19
C PRO A 44 10.29 -0.12 -14.24
N HIS A 45 9.31 0.31 -13.45
CA HIS A 45 7.96 -0.27 -13.47
C HIS A 45 7.26 -0.03 -14.81
N LEU A 46 7.26 1.21 -15.32
CA LEU A 46 6.76 1.53 -16.65
C LEU A 46 7.51 0.78 -17.75
N GLN A 47 8.85 0.72 -17.66
CA GLN A 47 9.68 -0.01 -18.62
C GLN A 47 9.30 -1.50 -18.69
N CYS A 48 9.08 -2.14 -17.53
CA CYS A 48 8.60 -3.52 -17.51
C CYS A 48 7.21 -3.63 -18.17
N ILE A 49 6.26 -2.76 -17.82
CA ILE A 49 4.90 -2.82 -18.34
C ILE A 49 4.89 -2.70 -19.87
N PHE A 50 5.57 -1.67 -20.39
CA PHE A 50 5.64 -1.43 -21.84
C PHE A 50 6.41 -2.54 -22.57
N SER A 51 7.43 -3.12 -21.95
CA SER A 51 8.16 -4.28 -22.48
C SER A 51 7.27 -5.54 -22.58
N ASP A 52 6.51 -5.87 -21.53
CA ASP A 52 5.57 -7.00 -21.52
C ASP A 52 4.44 -6.80 -22.55
N MET A 53 3.98 -5.56 -22.70
CA MET A 53 2.99 -5.17 -23.72
C MET A 53 3.56 -5.16 -25.15
N LYS A 54 4.89 -5.26 -25.32
CA LYS A 54 5.60 -5.10 -26.60
C LYS A 54 5.28 -3.75 -27.27
N ARG A 55 5.27 -2.67 -26.50
CA ARG A 55 4.97 -1.31 -26.96
C ARG A 55 6.09 -0.37 -26.55
N ASP A 56 6.50 0.49 -27.48
CA ASP A 56 7.43 1.58 -27.14
C ASP A 56 6.68 2.70 -26.42
N PHE A 57 7.40 3.42 -25.57
CA PHE A 57 6.90 4.63 -24.92
C PHE A 57 7.99 5.70 -24.81
N THR A 58 7.55 6.95 -24.71
CA THR A 58 8.41 8.09 -24.39
C THR A 58 7.84 8.85 -23.21
N VAL A 59 8.69 9.48 -22.41
CA VAL A 59 8.26 10.32 -21.29
C VAL A 59 8.85 11.72 -21.44
N GLN A 60 7.98 12.72 -21.35
CA GLN A 60 8.35 14.14 -21.40
C GLN A 60 8.14 14.77 -20.02
N VAL A 61 9.15 15.50 -19.54
CA VAL A 61 9.05 16.22 -18.26
C VAL A 61 8.56 17.65 -18.52
N MET A 62 7.40 18.02 -17.97
CA MET A 62 6.79 19.34 -18.16
C MET A 62 5.85 19.73 -17.00
N PRO A 63 5.51 21.03 -16.84
CA PRO A 63 4.56 21.45 -15.80
C PRO A 63 3.19 20.77 -15.92
N TRP A 64 2.57 20.41 -14.80
CA TRP A 64 1.29 19.69 -14.75
C TRP A 64 0.20 20.30 -15.63
N ARG A 65 -0.01 21.62 -15.54
CA ARG A 65 -1.05 22.30 -16.34
C ARG A 65 -0.84 22.15 -17.84
N ARG A 66 0.42 22.07 -18.28
CA ARG A 66 0.75 21.80 -19.69
C ARG A 66 0.43 20.36 -20.05
N ALA A 67 0.79 19.39 -19.21
CA ALA A 67 0.43 17.99 -19.43
C ALA A 67 -1.09 17.78 -19.55
N TYR A 68 -1.88 18.45 -18.69
CA TYR A 68 -3.34 18.39 -18.75
C TYR A 68 -3.90 18.93 -20.06
N GLN A 69 -3.36 20.06 -20.53
CA GLN A 69 -3.74 20.66 -21.82
C GLN A 69 -3.31 19.80 -23.01
N ASP A 70 -2.12 19.21 -22.95
CA ASP A 70 -1.57 18.39 -24.03
C ASP A 70 -2.35 17.06 -24.17
N VAL A 71 -2.78 16.44 -23.06
CA VAL A 71 -3.72 15.29 -23.10
C VAL A 71 -5.08 15.72 -23.63
N LYS A 72 -5.64 16.84 -23.14
CA LYS A 72 -6.96 17.33 -23.61
C LYS A 72 -7.00 17.66 -25.10
N SER A 73 -5.87 18.11 -25.65
CA SER A 73 -5.71 18.45 -27.06
C SER A 73 -5.15 17.29 -27.90
N ASN A 74 -5.06 16.08 -27.33
CA ASN A 74 -4.55 14.87 -27.97
C ASN A 74 -3.14 15.02 -28.57
N ARG A 75 -2.31 15.90 -27.98
CA ARG A 75 -0.89 16.08 -28.34
C ARG A 75 0.00 15.02 -27.70
N ILE A 76 -0.43 14.45 -26.58
CA ILE A 76 0.22 13.34 -25.89
C ILE A 76 -0.84 12.30 -25.50
N ASP A 77 -0.42 11.05 -25.36
CA ASP A 77 -1.29 9.91 -25.11
C ASP A 77 -1.74 9.82 -23.66
N GLY A 78 -0.91 10.32 -22.73
CA GLY A 78 -1.23 10.28 -21.31
C GLY A 78 -0.31 11.11 -20.42
N PHE A 79 -0.65 11.17 -19.15
CA PHE A 79 0.23 11.75 -18.13
C PHE A 79 0.16 10.99 -16.80
N PHE A 80 1.24 11.08 -16.04
CA PHE A 80 1.39 10.45 -14.73
C PHE A 80 2.42 11.23 -13.90
N THR A 81 2.59 10.97 -12.61
CA THR A 81 1.63 10.29 -11.73
C THR A 81 0.31 11.07 -11.66
N ALA A 82 -0.80 10.40 -11.40
CA ALA A 82 -2.11 11.05 -11.34
C ALA A 82 -3.06 10.41 -10.33
N ILE A 83 -3.95 11.22 -9.76
CA ILE A 83 -5.11 10.80 -8.96
C ILE A 83 -6.41 10.96 -9.78
N PRO A 84 -7.53 10.38 -9.34
CA PRO A 84 -8.85 10.74 -9.87
C PRO A 84 -9.07 12.26 -9.81
N MET A 85 -9.46 12.89 -10.93
CA MET A 85 -9.55 14.35 -11.06
C MET A 85 -10.76 14.71 -11.92
N ARG A 86 -11.75 15.40 -11.32
CA ARG A 86 -13.02 15.73 -11.99
C ARG A 86 -12.84 16.55 -13.26
N GLN A 87 -11.77 17.34 -13.32
CA GLN A 87 -11.45 18.16 -14.49
C GLN A 87 -10.84 17.37 -15.65
N VAL A 88 -10.34 16.15 -15.41
CA VAL A 88 -9.64 15.31 -16.40
C VAL A 88 -10.50 14.12 -16.85
N ASP A 89 -11.27 13.54 -15.93
CA ASP A 89 -12.18 12.42 -16.18
C ASP A 89 -13.08 12.56 -17.43
N PRO A 90 -13.52 13.76 -17.88
CA PRO A 90 -14.34 13.90 -19.09
C PRO A 90 -13.63 13.64 -20.43
N TYR A 91 -12.30 13.48 -20.45
CA TYR A 91 -11.55 13.30 -21.70
C TYR A 91 -10.36 12.33 -21.60
N ALA A 92 -10.15 11.71 -20.43
CA ALA A 92 -9.13 10.70 -20.21
C ALA A 92 -9.55 9.72 -19.12
N VAL A 93 -9.05 8.49 -19.20
CA VAL A 93 -9.35 7.42 -18.25
C VAL A 93 -8.10 7.08 -17.44
N LEU A 94 -8.25 7.01 -16.12
CA LEU A 94 -7.18 6.65 -15.19
C LEU A 94 -6.95 5.13 -15.18
N SER A 95 -5.70 4.70 -15.18
CA SER A 95 -5.31 3.30 -15.00
C SER A 95 -5.59 2.78 -13.58
N ALA A 96 -5.46 1.47 -13.40
CA ALA A 96 -5.26 0.90 -12.06
C ALA A 96 -4.00 1.53 -11.42
N PRO A 97 -3.94 1.59 -10.08
CA PRO A 97 -2.85 2.26 -9.37
C PRO A 97 -1.53 1.53 -9.60
N MET A 98 -0.49 2.31 -9.89
CA MET A 98 0.88 1.84 -10.10
C MET A 98 1.75 2.05 -8.87
N VAL A 99 1.58 3.19 -8.20
CA VAL A 99 2.37 3.59 -7.03
C VAL A 99 1.47 4.09 -5.93
N LEU A 100 1.91 3.91 -4.69
CA LEU A 100 1.30 4.50 -3.52
C LEU A 100 2.19 5.64 -3.01
N GLU A 101 1.64 6.86 -2.91
CA GLU A 101 2.32 8.02 -2.33
C GLU A 101 1.76 8.32 -0.93
N ASN A 102 2.61 8.81 -0.03
CA ASN A 102 2.26 8.99 1.37
C ASN A 102 2.19 10.49 1.65
N TRP A 103 0.97 11.03 1.72
CA TRP A 103 0.79 12.45 1.94
C TRP A 103 0.85 12.79 3.43
N TYR A 104 1.66 13.79 3.74
CA TYR A 104 1.83 14.36 5.06
C TYR A 104 1.54 15.86 5.02
N TRP A 105 0.88 16.33 6.07
CA TRP A 105 0.87 17.75 6.39
C TRP A 105 2.23 18.14 6.97
N PHE A 106 2.82 19.22 6.47
CA PHE A 106 4.06 19.78 7.01
C PHE A 106 3.82 21.22 7.46
N TRP A 107 4.27 21.54 8.67
CA TRP A 107 4.24 22.89 9.24
C TRP A 107 5.53 23.18 10.00
N ARG A 108 5.74 24.44 10.38
CA ARG A 108 6.90 24.84 11.19
C ARG A 108 6.75 24.35 12.63
N SER A 109 7.85 23.99 13.29
CA SER A 109 7.84 23.58 14.69
C SER A 109 7.35 24.65 15.68
N ASP A 110 7.30 25.93 15.27
CA ASP A 110 6.75 27.04 16.05
C ASP A 110 5.22 27.23 15.87
N THR A 111 4.58 26.39 15.05
CA THR A 111 3.15 26.47 14.74
C THR A 111 2.41 25.32 15.42
N ILE A 112 1.32 25.62 16.11
CA ILE A 112 0.48 24.62 16.76
C ILE A 112 -0.45 24.01 15.72
N ALA A 113 -0.37 22.69 15.53
CA ALA A 113 -1.21 21.97 14.58
C ALA A 113 -2.69 21.97 15.04
N PRO A 114 -3.63 22.42 14.19
CA PRO A 114 -5.05 22.26 14.46
C PRO A 114 -5.50 20.81 14.22
N GLU A 115 -6.73 20.52 14.62
CA GLU A 115 -7.44 19.32 14.15
C GLU A 115 -7.63 19.34 12.62
N SER A 116 -7.91 20.53 12.05
CA SER A 116 -8.13 20.72 10.62
C SER A 116 -7.44 21.98 10.08
N TRP A 117 -6.79 21.85 8.93
CA TRP A 117 -6.11 22.95 8.22
C TRP A 117 -7.03 23.73 7.25
N ARG A 118 -8.36 23.56 7.37
CA ARG A 118 -9.33 24.14 6.42
C ARG A 118 -9.53 25.64 6.58
N GLU A 119 -9.43 26.15 7.80
CA GLU A 119 -9.74 27.54 8.14
C GLU A 119 -8.66 28.12 9.05
N GLY A 120 -8.37 29.41 8.90
CA GLY A 120 -7.47 30.14 9.81
C GLY A 120 -5.97 29.97 9.56
N TYR A 121 -5.57 29.26 8.50
CA TYR A 121 -4.16 29.02 8.15
C TYR A 121 -3.89 29.30 6.69
N LYS A 122 -2.69 29.79 6.38
CA LYS A 122 -2.27 30.01 5.00
C LYS A 122 -1.72 28.72 4.40
N LEU A 123 -2.48 28.11 3.51
CA LEU A 123 -2.09 26.85 2.89
C LEU A 123 -1.30 27.11 1.62
N GLY A 124 -0.16 26.43 1.49
CA GLY A 124 0.63 26.44 0.27
C GLY A 124 0.56 25.14 -0.52
N SER A 125 0.67 25.25 -1.84
CA SER A 125 0.71 24.08 -2.73
C SER A 125 1.66 24.28 -3.92
N ILE A 126 1.97 23.20 -4.64
CA ILE A 126 2.69 23.29 -5.93
C ILE A 126 1.66 23.57 -7.02
N LEU A 127 1.91 24.61 -7.82
CA LEU A 127 0.99 25.06 -8.86
C LEU A 127 0.65 23.93 -9.84
N GLY A 128 -0.64 23.63 -9.95
CA GLY A 128 -1.20 22.59 -10.81
C GLY A 128 -0.94 21.16 -10.35
N SER A 129 -0.42 20.93 -9.13
CA SER A 129 -0.18 19.57 -8.67
C SER A 129 -1.47 18.82 -8.34
N GLN A 130 -1.31 17.51 -8.16
CA GLN A 130 -2.38 16.63 -7.69
C GLN A 130 -2.83 17.04 -6.28
N GLN A 131 -1.90 17.48 -5.43
CA GLN A 131 -2.22 18.06 -4.11
C GLN A 131 -3.05 19.34 -4.27
N GLU A 132 -2.66 20.28 -5.16
CA GLU A 132 -3.46 21.50 -5.42
C GLU A 132 -4.89 21.16 -5.85
N THR A 133 -5.02 20.21 -6.76
CA THR A 133 -6.31 19.77 -7.30
C THR A 133 -7.16 19.13 -6.21
N TRP A 134 -6.58 18.18 -5.45
CA TRP A 134 -7.27 17.51 -4.36
C TRP A 134 -7.72 18.49 -3.27
N LEU A 135 -6.86 19.45 -2.90
CA LEU A 135 -7.18 20.51 -1.94
C LEU A 135 -8.40 21.32 -2.40
N GLY A 136 -8.39 21.79 -3.66
CA GLY A 136 -9.50 22.55 -4.23
C GLY A 136 -10.81 21.75 -4.31
N GLU A 137 -10.75 20.50 -4.78
CA GLU A 137 -11.93 19.64 -4.92
C GLU A 137 -12.55 19.24 -3.57
N THR A 138 -11.75 19.22 -2.51
CA THR A 138 -12.22 18.86 -1.15
C THR A 138 -12.52 20.08 -0.28
N GLY A 139 -12.46 21.30 -0.83
CA GLY A 139 -12.87 22.54 -0.16
C GLY A 139 -11.81 23.17 0.74
N TYR A 140 -10.52 22.94 0.49
CA TYR A 140 -9.43 23.73 1.05
C TYR A 140 -9.13 24.91 0.13
N THR A 141 -8.76 26.05 0.73
CA THR A 141 -8.30 27.24 0.00
C THR A 141 -6.77 27.21 -0.07
N VAL A 142 -6.20 27.28 -1.27
CA VAL A 142 -4.74 27.44 -1.47
C VAL A 142 -4.43 28.93 -1.55
N ASP A 143 -3.75 29.48 -0.55
CA ASP A 143 -3.43 30.91 -0.46
C ASP A 143 -2.23 31.30 -1.32
N MET A 144 -1.25 30.41 -1.43
CA MET A 144 -0.06 30.64 -2.25
C MET A 144 0.39 29.37 -2.95
N SER A 145 0.73 29.50 -4.23
CA SER A 145 1.32 28.40 -5.00
C SER A 145 2.79 28.69 -5.36
N ALA A 146 3.60 27.65 -5.40
CA ALA A 146 5.00 27.69 -5.85
C ALA A 146 5.23 26.73 -7.02
N ASN A 147 6.33 26.89 -7.76
CA ASN A 147 6.60 26.04 -8.94
C ASN A 147 7.23 24.69 -8.58
N ASN A 148 7.80 24.56 -7.38
CA ASN A 148 8.43 23.33 -6.90
C ASN A 148 8.50 23.29 -5.37
N LEU A 149 8.82 22.11 -4.83
CA LEU A 149 8.85 21.87 -3.40
C LEU A 149 9.91 22.71 -2.66
N PRO A 150 11.15 22.91 -3.16
CA PRO A 150 12.11 23.81 -2.51
C PRO A 150 11.60 25.26 -2.36
N GLN A 151 10.93 25.81 -3.37
CA GLN A 151 10.31 27.14 -3.25
C GLN A 151 9.19 27.15 -2.20
N LEU A 152 8.39 26.11 -2.16
CA LEU A 152 7.29 25.97 -1.21
C LEU A 152 7.81 25.88 0.24
N ILE A 153 8.89 25.11 0.48
CA ILE A 153 9.55 25.03 1.79
C ILE A 153 10.12 26.39 2.22
N LYS A 154 10.68 27.18 1.29
CA LYS A 154 11.13 28.57 1.59
C LYS A 154 9.97 29.48 2.01
N LEU A 155 8.78 29.34 1.41
CA LEU A 155 7.59 30.09 1.82
C LEU A 155 7.15 29.68 3.23
N LEU A 156 7.19 28.38 3.54
CA LEU A 156 6.86 27.84 4.85
C LEU A 156 7.83 28.34 5.93
N GLN A 157 9.14 28.25 5.69
CA GLN A 157 10.17 28.75 6.59
C GLN A 157 10.06 30.28 6.78
N GLY A 158 9.77 31.01 5.70
CA GLY A 158 9.65 32.47 5.70
C GLY A 158 8.32 33.01 6.24
N LYS A 159 7.47 32.17 6.85
CA LYS A 159 6.16 32.56 7.43
C LYS A 159 5.17 33.19 6.46
N ARG A 160 5.32 32.89 5.17
CA ARG A 160 4.35 33.33 4.13
C ARG A 160 3.17 32.39 4.00
N ILE A 161 3.40 31.11 4.32
CA ILE A 161 2.39 30.06 4.47
C ILE A 161 2.65 29.35 5.80
N ASP A 162 1.65 28.64 6.31
CA ASP A 162 1.68 27.97 7.60
C ASP A 162 1.73 26.45 7.47
N VAL A 163 1.16 25.91 6.38
CA VAL A 163 1.06 24.48 6.16
C VAL A 163 1.13 24.13 4.69
N ILE A 164 1.71 22.97 4.37
CA ILE A 164 1.72 22.40 3.03
C ILE A 164 1.38 20.90 3.08
N LEU A 165 0.89 20.38 1.96
CA LEU A 165 0.66 18.96 1.75
C LEU A 165 1.71 18.43 0.77
N ALA A 166 2.49 17.43 1.17
CA ALA A 166 3.54 16.87 0.34
C ALA A 166 3.80 15.39 0.68
N ASP A 167 4.46 14.69 -0.23
CA ASP A 167 5.11 13.42 0.11
C ASP A 167 6.28 13.66 1.08
N ARG A 168 6.42 12.75 2.04
CA ARG A 168 7.43 12.89 3.10
C ARG A 168 8.85 12.79 2.58
N GLU A 169 9.16 11.80 1.75
CA GLU A 169 10.52 11.59 1.27
C GLU A 169 10.94 12.73 0.31
N HIS A 170 10.01 13.22 -0.50
CA HIS A 170 10.22 14.42 -1.31
C HIS A 170 10.46 15.66 -0.44
N PHE A 171 9.68 15.85 0.64
CA PHE A 171 9.88 16.98 1.56
C PHE A 171 11.25 16.94 2.23
N ILE A 172 11.63 15.79 2.79
CA ILE A 172 12.92 15.62 3.48
C ILE A 172 14.09 15.85 2.51
N ARG A 173 13.99 15.37 1.27
CA ARG A 173 15.00 15.60 0.22
C ARG A 173 15.11 17.09 -0.12
N ALA A 174 13.99 17.75 -0.42
CA ALA A 174 13.98 19.17 -0.75
C ALA A 174 14.48 20.04 0.42
N ALA A 175 14.17 19.68 1.67
CA ALA A 175 14.72 20.35 2.86
C ALA A 175 16.24 20.19 2.95
N LYS A 176 16.78 18.99 2.68
CA LYS A 176 18.23 18.74 2.63
C LYS A 176 18.93 19.52 1.52
N GLU A 177 18.34 19.60 0.33
CA GLU A 177 18.85 20.41 -0.79
C GLU A 177 18.94 21.90 -0.40
N LEU A 178 17.98 22.38 0.37
CA LEU A 178 17.96 23.74 0.92
C LEU A 178 18.90 23.94 2.12
N LYS A 179 19.59 22.88 2.58
CA LYS A 179 20.43 22.88 3.79
C LYS A 179 19.65 23.30 5.04
N LEU A 180 18.37 22.93 5.11
CA LEU A 180 17.52 23.17 6.27
C LEU A 180 17.57 21.96 7.20
N ASN A 181 17.52 22.20 8.51
CA ASN A 181 17.33 21.13 9.48
C ASN A 181 15.87 20.64 9.40
N PRO A 182 15.61 19.35 9.11
CA PRO A 182 14.27 18.78 9.14
C PRO A 182 13.53 19.00 10.47
N ASP A 183 14.24 19.08 11.61
CA ASP A 183 13.64 19.29 12.94
C ASP A 183 12.95 20.66 13.11
N ASN A 184 13.19 21.59 12.18
CA ASN A 184 12.49 22.88 12.13
C ASN A 184 11.04 22.74 11.64
N PHE A 185 10.67 21.55 11.17
CA PHE A 185 9.35 21.23 10.68
C PHE A 185 8.77 20.03 11.44
N GLN A 186 7.47 20.05 11.61
CA GLN A 186 6.70 18.92 12.09
C GLN A 186 5.87 18.36 10.93
N SER A 187 5.47 17.10 11.07
CA SER A 187 4.69 16.41 10.06
C SER A 187 3.65 15.49 10.67
N ARG A 188 2.47 15.42 10.06
CA ARG A 188 1.40 14.49 10.44
C ARG A 188 0.94 13.72 9.22
N PHE A 189 0.86 12.40 9.35
CA PHE A 189 0.32 11.54 8.30
C PHE A 189 -1.09 12.01 7.95
N PHE A 190 -1.38 12.11 6.66
CA PHE A 190 -2.70 12.46 6.18
C PHE A 190 -3.40 11.26 5.55
N ARG A 191 -2.80 10.68 4.51
CA ARG A 191 -3.37 9.53 3.79
C ARG A 191 -2.36 8.90 2.84
N TYR A 192 -2.65 7.67 2.44
CA TYR A 192 -2.11 7.10 1.21
C TYR A 192 -2.90 7.58 0.00
N VAL A 193 -2.18 7.72 -1.10
CA VAL A 193 -2.72 8.17 -2.38
C VAL A 193 -2.30 7.20 -3.47
N PRO A 194 -3.26 6.43 -4.02
CA PRO A 194 -3.00 5.56 -5.16
C PRO A 194 -2.82 6.42 -6.41
N LEU A 195 -1.68 6.25 -7.09
CA LEU A 195 -1.27 7.01 -8.26
C LEU A 195 -1.27 6.12 -9.50
N GLY A 196 -1.92 6.58 -10.57
CA GLY A 196 -1.99 5.91 -11.87
C GLY A 196 -1.49 6.79 -13.02
N VAL A 197 -1.87 6.36 -14.23
CA VAL A 197 -1.61 7.06 -15.50
C VAL A 197 -2.96 7.38 -16.14
N TYR A 198 -3.19 8.63 -16.50
CA TYR A 198 -4.31 8.97 -17.38
C TYR A 198 -3.92 8.70 -18.83
N PHE A 199 -4.83 8.08 -19.57
CA PHE A 199 -4.74 7.95 -21.02
C PHE A 199 -5.90 8.69 -21.67
N ASN A 200 -5.64 9.52 -22.69
CA ASN A 200 -6.70 10.26 -23.38
C ASN A 200 -7.67 9.29 -24.10
N GLU A 201 -8.94 9.68 -24.20
CA GLU A 201 -9.96 8.81 -24.79
C GLU A 201 -9.72 8.50 -26.27
N GLN A 202 -9.13 9.43 -27.04
CA GLN A 202 -8.84 9.18 -28.46
C GLN A 202 -7.85 8.03 -28.63
N PHE A 203 -6.79 8.00 -27.83
CA PHE A 203 -5.80 6.94 -27.82
C PHE A 203 -6.43 5.60 -27.41
N LEU A 204 -7.28 5.59 -26.37
CA LEU A 204 -7.96 4.38 -25.92
C LEU A 204 -8.98 3.84 -26.93
N ASN A 205 -9.71 4.73 -27.61
CA ASN A 205 -10.63 4.35 -28.69
C ASN A 205 -9.90 3.74 -29.88
N ASN A 206 -8.69 4.21 -30.18
CA ASN A 206 -7.82 3.64 -31.20
C ASN A 206 -7.11 2.35 -30.75
N ASN A 207 -7.07 2.08 -29.43
CA ASN A 207 -6.42 0.90 -28.85
C ASN A 207 -7.31 0.25 -27.76
N PRO A 208 -8.46 -0.37 -28.12
CA PRO A 208 -9.49 -0.76 -27.15
C PRO A 208 -9.04 -1.73 -26.05
N ALA A 209 -8.04 -2.57 -26.32
CA ALA A 209 -7.48 -3.51 -25.34
C ALA A 209 -6.37 -2.92 -24.47
N PHE A 210 -5.88 -1.72 -24.78
CA PHE A 210 -4.67 -1.16 -24.15
C PHE A 210 -4.82 -1.03 -22.64
N LEU A 211 -5.88 -0.39 -22.16
CA LEU A 211 -6.05 -0.10 -20.74
C LEU A 211 -6.22 -1.38 -19.92
N SER A 212 -6.98 -2.35 -20.44
CA SER A 212 -7.15 -3.64 -19.77
C SER A 212 -5.83 -4.40 -19.67
N VAL A 213 -5.05 -4.45 -20.76
CA VAL A 213 -3.74 -5.12 -20.76
C VAL A 213 -2.78 -4.39 -19.82
N PHE A 214 -2.69 -3.06 -19.92
CA PHE A 214 -1.88 -2.22 -19.04
C PHE A 214 -2.19 -2.52 -17.57
N ASN A 215 -3.46 -2.47 -17.17
CA ASN A 215 -3.90 -2.74 -15.80
C ASN A 215 -3.53 -4.16 -15.32
N THR A 216 -3.66 -5.18 -16.18
CA THR A 216 -3.27 -6.56 -15.82
C THR A 216 -1.77 -6.74 -15.69
N THR A 217 -0.97 -5.96 -16.42
CA THR A 217 0.49 -6.05 -16.41
C THR A 217 1.11 -5.27 -15.24
N ILE A 218 0.45 -4.23 -14.71
CA ILE A 218 0.92 -3.48 -13.52
C ILE A 218 1.35 -4.42 -12.38
N ASN A 219 0.51 -5.40 -12.04
CA ASN A 219 0.78 -6.34 -10.95
C ASN A 219 1.89 -7.33 -11.27
N LYS A 220 2.03 -7.74 -12.55
CA LYS A 220 3.10 -8.65 -12.99
C LYS A 220 4.47 -7.98 -12.92
N CYS A 221 4.50 -6.69 -13.22
CA CYS A 221 5.71 -5.87 -13.30
C CYS A 221 6.07 -5.16 -12.00
N ALA A 222 5.25 -5.30 -10.96
CA ALA A 222 5.53 -4.79 -9.64
C ALA A 222 6.84 -5.43 -9.11
N THR A 223 7.89 -4.63 -8.90
CA THR A 223 9.19 -5.11 -8.39
C THR A 223 9.20 -5.36 -6.86
N GLY A 224 8.04 -5.19 -6.23
CA GLY A 224 7.74 -5.38 -4.82
C GLY A 224 6.28 -4.97 -4.58
N HIS A 225 5.66 -5.43 -3.51
CA HIS A 225 4.33 -4.93 -3.16
C HIS A 225 4.41 -3.53 -2.55
N PHE A 226 3.28 -2.84 -2.40
CA PHE A 226 3.26 -1.59 -1.63
C PHE A 226 3.72 -1.90 -0.20
N ALA A 227 4.60 -1.10 0.36
CA ALA A 227 5.13 -1.35 1.70
C ALA A 227 5.16 -0.06 2.50
N VAL A 228 4.99 -0.19 3.82
CA VAL A 228 5.20 0.93 4.75
C VAL A 228 6.68 1.30 4.78
N SER A 229 6.96 2.60 4.77
CA SER A 229 8.33 3.13 4.90
C SER A 229 8.93 2.79 6.27
N ASP A 230 10.26 2.86 6.41
CA ASP A 230 10.92 2.60 7.70
C ASP A 230 10.48 3.58 8.80
N TYR A 231 10.16 4.82 8.44
CA TYR A 231 9.59 5.80 9.36
C TYR A 231 8.20 5.36 9.85
N GLU A 232 7.32 4.93 8.94
CA GLU A 232 5.98 4.45 9.29
C GLU A 232 6.05 3.17 10.12
N LYS A 233 6.94 2.23 9.78
CA LYS A 233 7.20 1.03 10.60
C LYS A 233 7.57 1.40 12.03
N GLN A 234 8.40 2.42 12.20
CA GLN A 234 8.79 2.90 13.53
C GLN A 234 7.61 3.50 14.29
N GLN A 235 6.80 4.35 13.64
CA GLN A 235 5.59 4.93 14.26
C GLN A 235 4.57 3.86 14.66
N ILE A 236 4.31 2.90 13.78
CA ILE A 236 3.41 1.77 14.05
C ILE A 236 3.93 0.93 15.21
N ARG A 237 5.25 0.66 15.24
CA ARG A 237 5.89 -0.05 16.35
C ARG A 237 5.69 0.69 17.67
N GLU A 238 5.94 1.99 17.72
CA GLU A 238 5.77 2.80 18.94
C GLU A 238 4.33 2.76 19.49
N LEU A 239 3.34 2.80 18.59
CA LEU A 239 1.92 2.77 18.95
C LEU A 239 1.41 1.39 19.36
N LEU A 240 1.94 0.31 18.76
CA LEU A 240 1.42 -1.05 18.96
C LEU A 240 2.27 -1.92 19.88
N GLN A 241 3.58 -1.70 20.02
CA GLN A 241 4.49 -2.61 20.74
C GLN A 241 3.98 -2.96 22.14
N ARG A 242 3.57 -1.96 22.94
CA ARG A 242 3.07 -2.18 24.30
C ARG A 242 1.77 -2.99 24.32
N LYS A 243 0.89 -2.78 23.34
CA LYS A 243 -0.37 -3.52 23.20
C LYS A 243 -0.08 -4.98 22.81
N ILE A 244 0.81 -5.17 21.84
CA ILE A 244 1.22 -6.50 21.36
C ILE A 244 1.89 -7.32 22.47
N GLU A 245 2.82 -6.75 23.24
CA GLU A 245 3.44 -7.48 24.36
C GLU A 245 2.43 -7.90 25.44
N ARG A 246 1.37 -7.11 25.64
CA ARG A 246 0.27 -7.50 26.52
C ARG A 246 -0.56 -8.64 25.91
N TRP A 247 -0.85 -8.60 24.60
CA TRP A 247 -1.63 -9.63 23.92
C TRP A 247 -0.86 -10.97 23.77
N LYS A 248 0.47 -10.93 23.68
CA LYS A 248 1.34 -12.13 23.75
C LYS A 248 1.24 -12.87 25.09
N ARG A 249 0.69 -12.24 26.13
CA ARG A 249 0.52 -12.78 27.49
C ARG A 249 -0.95 -12.98 27.85
N LEU A 250 -1.81 -13.22 26.85
CA LEU A 250 -3.21 -13.54 27.13
C LEU A 250 -3.30 -14.79 28.02
N PRO A 251 -4.23 -14.82 29.00
CA PRO A 251 -4.42 -15.99 29.84
C PRO A 251 -4.67 -17.26 29.02
N LYS A 252 -4.06 -18.37 29.42
CA LYS A 252 -4.13 -19.69 28.76
C LYS A 252 -3.52 -19.77 27.36
N LEU A 253 -3.01 -18.68 26.76
CA LEU A 253 -2.46 -18.71 25.40
C LEU A 253 -1.32 -19.73 25.26
N GLU A 254 -0.33 -19.68 26.15
CA GLU A 254 0.79 -20.63 26.14
C GLU A 254 0.32 -22.08 26.37
N GLU A 255 -0.59 -22.31 27.31
CA GLU A 255 -1.15 -23.63 27.61
C GLU A 255 -1.85 -24.24 26.37
N LEU A 256 -2.70 -23.45 25.70
CA LEU A 256 -3.42 -23.86 24.50
C LEU A 256 -2.46 -24.16 23.35
N LEU A 257 -1.43 -23.33 23.14
CA LEU A 257 -0.42 -23.56 22.12
C LEU A 257 0.40 -24.83 22.39
N ARG A 258 0.81 -25.08 23.63
CA ARG A 258 1.51 -26.33 23.99
C ARG A 258 0.66 -27.56 23.73
N SER A 259 -0.63 -27.51 24.11
CA SER A 259 -1.58 -28.59 23.87
C SER A 259 -1.82 -28.82 22.37
N GLN A 260 -1.97 -27.74 21.60
CA GLN A 260 -2.13 -27.79 20.15
C GLN A 260 -0.89 -28.38 19.49
N ASN A 261 0.30 -27.85 19.78
CA ASN A 261 1.56 -28.34 19.23
C ASN A 261 1.81 -29.82 19.52
N ALA A 262 1.43 -30.31 20.70
CA ALA A 262 1.53 -31.74 21.03
C ALA A 262 0.63 -32.61 20.14
N LYS A 263 -0.56 -32.12 19.78
CA LYS A 263 -1.50 -32.80 18.87
C LYS A 263 -1.04 -32.70 17.42
N THR A 264 -0.69 -31.50 16.96
CA THR A 264 -0.40 -31.21 15.55
C THR A 264 0.96 -31.71 15.11
N LYS A 265 1.91 -31.93 16.05
CA LYS A 265 3.18 -32.61 15.77
C LYS A 265 3.01 -34.01 15.16
N ARG A 266 1.88 -34.68 15.42
CA ARG A 266 1.59 -36.03 14.90
C ARG A 266 0.93 -36.04 13.52
N LEU A 267 0.52 -34.89 13.00
CA LEU A 267 -0.17 -34.81 11.70
C LEU A 267 0.83 -34.96 10.56
N SER A 268 0.49 -35.73 9.54
CA SER A 268 1.22 -35.70 8.28
C SER A 268 0.92 -34.41 7.51
N ASN A 269 1.76 -34.08 6.52
CA ASN A 269 1.45 -32.96 5.61
C ASN A 269 0.17 -33.22 4.81
N GLY A 270 -0.13 -34.49 4.48
CA GLY A 270 -1.38 -34.87 3.84
C GLY A 270 -2.60 -34.58 4.71
N ASP A 271 -2.52 -34.84 6.02
CA ASP A 271 -3.61 -34.52 6.96
C ASP A 271 -3.85 -33.01 7.05
N ILE A 272 -2.79 -32.21 7.05
CA ILE A 272 -2.90 -30.74 7.06
C ILE A 272 -3.58 -30.25 5.79
N GLN A 273 -3.13 -30.70 4.63
CA GLN A 273 -3.71 -30.31 3.34
C GLN A 273 -5.17 -30.75 3.22
N GLU A 274 -5.53 -31.93 3.72
CA GLU A 274 -6.93 -32.39 3.73
C GLU A 274 -7.81 -31.49 4.62
N ARG A 275 -7.32 -31.15 5.82
CA ARG A 275 -8.05 -30.26 6.74
C ARG A 275 -8.20 -28.87 6.15
N ASP A 276 -7.15 -28.35 5.53
CA ASP A 276 -7.14 -27.05 4.86
C ASP A 276 -8.13 -27.02 3.68
N LYS A 277 -8.12 -28.05 2.82
CA LYS A 277 -9.09 -28.16 1.73
C LYS A 277 -10.53 -28.17 2.22
N LYS A 278 -10.82 -28.90 3.32
CA LYS A 278 -12.15 -28.91 3.95
C LYS A 278 -12.52 -27.53 4.49
N TRP A 279 -11.58 -26.83 5.13
CA TRP A 279 -11.77 -25.46 5.60
C TRP A 279 -12.11 -24.50 4.46
N ARG A 280 -11.32 -24.51 3.37
CA ARG A 280 -11.54 -23.67 2.20
C ARG A 280 -12.90 -23.92 1.52
N THR A 281 -13.29 -25.19 1.44
CA THR A 281 -14.61 -25.58 0.90
C THR A 281 -15.74 -25.05 1.78
N ALA A 282 -15.61 -25.20 3.10
CA ALA A 282 -16.54 -24.65 4.09
C ALA A 282 -16.62 -23.12 4.02
N PHE A 283 -15.49 -22.44 3.85
CA PHE A 283 -15.43 -20.99 3.70
C PHE A 283 -16.21 -20.49 2.48
N GLN A 284 -15.98 -21.10 1.31
CA GLN A 284 -16.70 -20.76 0.08
C GLN A 284 -18.22 -21.01 0.21
N ALA A 285 -18.60 -22.08 0.90
CA ALA A 285 -20.00 -22.42 1.16
C ALA A 285 -20.65 -21.57 2.28
N HIS A 286 -19.90 -20.71 2.97
CA HIS A 286 -20.32 -19.99 4.16
C HIS A 286 -20.85 -20.91 5.29
N ASP A 287 -20.37 -22.17 5.34
CA ASP A 287 -20.70 -23.15 6.39
C ASP A 287 -19.50 -23.33 7.34
N PHE A 288 -19.55 -22.62 8.47
CA PHE A 288 -18.43 -22.58 9.41
C PHE A 288 -18.48 -23.67 10.49
N ALA A 289 -19.37 -24.66 10.39
CA ALA A 289 -19.52 -25.71 11.40
C ALA A 289 -18.27 -26.59 11.57
N TYR A 290 -17.50 -26.79 10.49
CA TYR A 290 -16.21 -27.49 10.55
C TYR A 290 -15.08 -26.59 11.07
N PRO A 291 -14.83 -25.38 10.51
CA PRO A 291 -13.84 -24.44 11.03
C PRO A 291 -13.90 -24.19 12.54
N ILE A 292 -15.10 -23.92 13.06
CA ILE A 292 -15.34 -23.60 14.49
C ILE A 292 -14.92 -24.76 15.41
N LYS A 293 -14.92 -26.01 14.94
CA LYS A 293 -14.49 -27.18 15.74
C LYS A 293 -12.98 -27.31 15.87
N LEU A 294 -12.22 -26.69 14.96
CA LEU A 294 -10.75 -26.83 14.90
C LEU A 294 -10.02 -25.74 15.67
N ILE A 295 -10.68 -24.63 15.96
CA ILE A 295 -10.13 -23.48 16.67
C ILE A 295 -10.67 -23.42 18.11
N ASP A 296 -9.91 -22.77 18.98
CA ASP A 296 -10.32 -22.46 20.34
C ASP A 296 -11.32 -21.29 20.37
N GLN A 297 -12.54 -21.56 20.82
CA GLN A 297 -13.63 -20.59 20.80
C GLN A 297 -13.49 -19.51 21.89
N GLU A 298 -12.90 -19.85 23.04
CA GLU A 298 -12.72 -18.91 24.16
C GLU A 298 -11.65 -17.88 23.81
N LEU A 299 -10.49 -18.33 23.33
CA LEU A 299 -9.41 -17.47 22.85
C LEU A 299 -9.87 -16.65 21.64
N SER A 300 -10.56 -17.27 20.68
CA SER A 300 -11.13 -16.54 19.52
C SER A 300 -12.10 -15.43 19.96
N ALA A 301 -12.89 -15.64 21.03
CA ALA A 301 -13.74 -14.59 21.59
C ALA A 301 -12.93 -13.45 22.22
N GLN A 302 -11.83 -13.75 22.92
CA GLN A 302 -10.92 -12.72 23.44
C GLN A 302 -10.28 -11.90 22.30
N LEU A 303 -9.87 -12.56 21.21
CA LEU A 303 -9.31 -11.88 20.04
C LEU A 303 -10.33 -10.93 19.39
N ARG A 304 -11.60 -11.34 19.28
CA ARG A 304 -12.69 -10.46 18.82
C ARG A 304 -12.89 -9.23 19.70
N GLU A 305 -12.78 -9.40 21.01
CA GLU A 305 -12.90 -8.26 21.94
C GLU A 305 -11.71 -7.30 21.81
N ILE A 306 -10.49 -7.80 21.64
CA ILE A 306 -9.31 -6.97 21.35
C ILE A 306 -9.52 -6.17 20.07
N LYS A 307 -9.95 -6.84 18.99
CA LYS A 307 -10.28 -6.21 17.71
C LYS A 307 -11.29 -5.06 17.93
N LYS A 308 -12.40 -5.34 18.61
CA LYS A 308 -13.46 -4.36 18.90
C LYS A 308 -12.94 -3.16 19.71
N GLN A 309 -12.09 -3.39 20.71
CA GLN A 309 -11.52 -2.32 21.55
C GLN A 309 -10.48 -1.47 20.82
N SER A 310 -9.98 -1.93 19.67
CA SER A 310 -8.94 -1.22 18.91
C SER A 310 -9.45 -0.02 18.08
N GLN A 311 -10.77 0.24 18.06
CA GLN A 311 -11.38 1.32 17.27
C GLN A 311 -11.01 1.27 15.78
N ASP A 312 -11.15 0.07 15.20
CA ASP A 312 -10.86 -0.27 13.80
C ASP A 312 -9.38 -0.22 13.38
N VAL A 313 -8.46 0.00 14.32
CA VAL A 313 -7.01 -0.11 14.04
C VAL A 313 -6.63 -1.56 13.71
N ILE A 314 -7.09 -2.51 14.52
CA ILE A 314 -6.87 -3.94 14.29
C ILE A 314 -8.08 -4.44 13.51
N THR A 315 -7.85 -4.99 12.33
CA THR A 315 -8.90 -5.51 11.44
C THR A 315 -9.09 -7.01 11.60
N GLU A 316 -8.05 -7.73 12.01
CA GLU A 316 -8.09 -9.16 12.31
C GLU A 316 -6.93 -9.56 13.23
N ILE A 317 -7.09 -10.71 13.90
CA ILE A 317 -6.05 -11.35 14.70
C ILE A 317 -6.11 -12.86 14.44
N ILE A 318 -4.97 -13.45 14.12
CA ILE A 318 -4.80 -14.88 13.90
C ILE A 318 -3.71 -15.37 14.86
N VAL A 319 -3.99 -16.42 15.62
CA VAL A 319 -3.00 -17.14 16.42
C VAL A 319 -2.81 -18.50 15.78
N THR A 320 -1.57 -18.79 15.42
CA THR A 320 -1.16 -20.05 14.80
C THR A 320 -0.29 -20.86 15.74
N ASP A 321 -0.29 -22.17 15.55
CA ASP A 321 0.64 -23.09 16.20
C ASP A 321 2.02 -23.09 15.51
N ALA A 322 2.95 -23.94 15.97
CA ALA A 322 4.32 -24.00 15.46
C ALA A 322 4.43 -24.50 14.01
N ARG A 323 3.33 -24.98 13.42
CA ARG A 323 3.24 -25.40 12.02
C ARG A 323 2.43 -24.43 11.16
N GLY A 324 1.98 -23.32 11.73
CA GLY A 324 1.12 -22.35 11.06
C GLY A 324 -0.35 -22.75 11.00
N LEU A 325 -0.81 -23.72 11.79
CA LEU A 325 -2.23 -24.09 11.83
C LEU A 325 -2.99 -23.13 12.75
N ASN A 326 -4.13 -22.64 12.31
CA ASN A 326 -4.94 -21.72 13.10
C ASN A 326 -5.39 -22.37 14.43
N LEU A 327 -5.00 -21.76 15.54
CA LEU A 327 -5.45 -22.10 16.89
C LEU A 327 -6.64 -21.23 17.30
N ALA A 328 -6.60 -19.92 17.02
CA ALA A 328 -7.68 -19.00 17.32
C ALA A 328 -7.68 -17.82 16.34
N ILE A 329 -8.86 -17.32 16.02
CA ILE A 329 -9.04 -16.26 15.01
C ILE A 329 -10.10 -15.26 15.47
N SER A 330 -9.91 -13.98 15.20
CA SER A 330 -10.95 -12.96 15.42
C SER A 330 -12.03 -13.01 14.33
N ASP A 331 -11.62 -13.29 13.10
CA ASP A 331 -12.45 -13.33 11.90
C ASP A 331 -12.17 -14.61 11.14
N MET A 332 -13.13 -15.06 10.34
CA MET A 332 -12.97 -16.30 9.58
C MET A 332 -11.90 -16.12 8.50
N THR A 333 -10.89 -16.98 8.50
CA THR A 333 -9.84 -17.01 7.47
C THR A 333 -10.28 -17.86 6.28
N SER A 334 -9.76 -17.56 5.09
CA SER A 334 -10.03 -18.34 3.87
C SER A 334 -9.52 -19.78 3.95
N ASP A 335 -8.46 -19.99 4.72
CA ASP A 335 -7.69 -21.21 4.86
C ASP A 335 -7.34 -21.48 6.33
N TYR A 336 -6.99 -22.74 6.61
CA TYR A 336 -6.66 -23.20 7.96
C TYR A 336 -5.16 -23.16 8.23
N TRP A 337 -4.36 -23.41 7.20
CA TRP A 337 -2.91 -23.45 7.28
C TRP A 337 -2.32 -22.14 6.75
N GLN A 338 -1.45 -21.52 7.54
CA GLN A 338 -0.76 -20.27 7.25
C GLN A 338 0.76 -20.47 7.20
N GLY A 339 1.24 -21.71 7.36
CA GLY A 339 2.65 -22.01 7.63
C GLY A 339 3.57 -21.82 6.42
N ASP A 340 3.00 -21.77 5.23
CA ASP A 340 3.66 -21.45 3.97
C ASP A 340 3.62 -19.95 3.62
N GLU A 341 2.85 -19.15 4.37
CA GLU A 341 2.72 -17.72 4.12
C GLU A 341 3.89 -16.90 4.69
N GLU A 342 4.20 -15.78 4.04
CA GLU A 342 5.26 -14.86 4.49
C GLU A 342 4.98 -14.27 5.87
N LYS A 343 3.70 -14.01 6.19
CA LYS A 343 3.27 -13.53 7.52
C LYS A 343 3.59 -14.53 8.63
N PHE A 344 3.71 -15.83 8.34
CA PHE A 344 4.16 -16.82 9.32
C PHE A 344 5.68 -16.97 9.29
N THR A 345 6.25 -17.28 8.12
CA THR A 345 7.68 -17.59 7.96
C THR A 345 8.61 -16.40 8.29
N GLY A 346 8.11 -15.18 8.11
CA GLY A 346 8.78 -13.94 8.46
C GLY A 346 8.89 -13.67 9.98
N ALA A 347 8.07 -14.35 10.80
CA ALA A 347 8.02 -14.16 12.25
C ALA A 347 8.35 -15.42 13.06
N TYR A 348 7.98 -16.62 12.59
CA TYR A 348 8.22 -17.87 13.29
C TYR A 348 9.71 -18.12 13.48
N ASP A 349 10.09 -18.53 14.70
CA ASP A 349 11.48 -18.79 15.10
C ASP A 349 12.45 -17.62 14.85
N LYS A 350 11.93 -16.39 14.83
CA LYS A 350 12.71 -15.14 14.84
C LYS A 350 12.82 -14.59 16.26
N PRO A 351 13.80 -13.72 16.57
CA PRO A 351 13.95 -13.16 17.92
C PRO A 351 12.62 -12.71 18.55
N ALA A 352 12.45 -12.91 19.87
CA ALA A 352 11.17 -12.63 20.56
C ALA A 352 10.69 -11.16 20.46
N THR A 353 11.59 -10.24 20.07
CA THR A 353 11.33 -8.81 19.82
C THR A 353 10.99 -8.50 18.35
N THR A 354 10.98 -9.51 17.47
CA THR A 354 10.67 -9.34 16.05
C THR A 354 9.24 -8.86 15.88
N LEU A 355 9.11 -7.78 15.13
CA LEU A 355 7.86 -7.27 14.60
C LEU A 355 7.98 -7.34 13.08
N TYR A 356 7.48 -8.42 12.48
CA TYR A 356 7.52 -8.59 11.03
C TYR A 356 6.39 -7.78 10.40
N PHE A 357 6.72 -6.97 9.40
CA PHE A 357 5.77 -6.19 8.62
C PHE A 357 5.63 -6.86 7.25
N GLY A 358 4.42 -7.32 6.95
CA GLY A 358 4.04 -7.69 5.59
C GLY A 358 3.76 -6.45 4.76
N ASP A 359 3.43 -6.71 3.50
CA ASP A 359 3.12 -5.67 2.54
C ASP A 359 1.72 -5.07 2.73
N ILE A 360 1.53 -3.87 2.18
CA ILE A 360 0.27 -3.16 2.11
C ILE A 360 -0.60 -3.81 1.04
N ASN A 361 -1.76 -4.29 1.46
CA ASN A 361 -2.85 -4.73 0.61
C ASN A 361 -3.94 -3.66 0.56
N TYR A 362 -4.40 -3.34 -0.66
CA TYR A 362 -5.54 -2.46 -0.85
C TYR A 362 -6.82 -3.29 -1.03
N ASP A 363 -7.80 -3.09 -0.16
CA ASP A 363 -9.14 -3.65 -0.33
C ASP A 363 -10.00 -2.63 -1.09
N GLU A 364 -10.31 -2.92 -2.35
CA GLU A 364 -11.14 -2.05 -3.21
C GLU A 364 -12.56 -1.85 -2.66
N SER A 365 -13.09 -2.83 -1.94
CA SER A 365 -14.47 -2.81 -1.44
C SER A 365 -14.63 -1.88 -0.23
N THR A 366 -13.66 -1.91 0.69
CA THR A 366 -13.64 -1.05 1.88
C THR A 366 -12.81 0.22 1.68
N LYS A 367 -12.06 0.30 0.58
CA LYS A 367 -11.08 1.34 0.25
C LYS A 367 -10.02 1.53 1.34
N ARG A 368 -9.63 0.45 2.00
CA ARG A 368 -8.67 0.46 3.12
C ARG A 368 -7.32 -0.10 2.69
N PHE A 369 -6.27 0.43 3.31
CA PHE A 369 -4.92 -0.09 3.21
C PHE A 369 -4.63 -0.89 4.48
N GLN A 370 -4.37 -2.19 4.31
CA GLN A 370 -4.11 -3.10 5.41
C GLN A 370 -2.72 -3.69 5.29
N ILE A 371 -2.02 -3.84 6.41
CA ILE A 371 -0.80 -4.65 6.52
C ILE A 371 -1.03 -5.80 7.48
N HIS A 372 -0.25 -6.86 7.34
CA HIS A 372 -0.08 -7.86 8.38
C HIS A 372 1.14 -7.54 9.23
N ILE A 373 0.96 -7.53 10.54
CA ILE A 373 2.06 -7.46 11.51
C ILE A 373 2.11 -8.78 12.26
N SER A 374 3.24 -9.48 12.18
CA SER A 374 3.41 -10.80 12.77
C SER A 374 4.46 -10.79 13.86
N VAL A 375 4.16 -11.48 14.96
CA VAL A 375 5.06 -11.62 16.11
C VAL A 375 5.22 -13.09 16.53
N PRO A 376 6.43 -13.51 16.89
CA PRO A 376 6.65 -14.84 17.42
C PRO A 376 6.07 -14.99 18.82
N LEU A 377 5.55 -16.18 19.09
CA LEU A 377 5.11 -16.62 20.42
C LEU A 377 6.12 -17.63 20.95
N TYR A 378 6.56 -17.42 22.18
CA TYR A 378 7.58 -18.23 22.84
C TYR A 378 7.08 -18.70 24.20
N THR A 379 7.61 -19.82 24.68
CA THR A 379 7.43 -20.23 26.08
C THR A 379 8.13 -19.27 27.03
N GLU A 380 7.52 -18.95 28.17
CA GLU A 380 8.13 -18.04 29.15
C GLU A 380 9.45 -18.55 29.75
N GLU A 381 9.56 -19.86 30.01
CA GLU A 381 10.72 -20.42 30.72
C GLU A 381 11.93 -20.72 29.81
N LYS A 382 11.68 -21.39 28.67
CA LYS A 382 12.74 -21.96 27.83
C LYS A 382 12.96 -21.21 26.52
N PHE A 383 12.15 -20.19 26.24
CA PHE A 383 12.14 -19.48 24.95
C PHE A 383 12.06 -20.44 23.75
N GLU A 384 11.26 -21.50 23.85
CA GLU A 384 10.94 -22.39 22.73
C GLU A 384 9.82 -21.79 21.87
N PRO A 385 9.92 -21.82 20.52
CA PRO A 385 8.90 -21.24 19.65
C PRO A 385 7.61 -22.05 19.72
N LEU A 386 6.49 -21.36 19.93
CA LEU A 386 5.15 -21.95 20.05
C LEU A 386 4.27 -21.72 18.81
N GLY A 387 4.55 -20.67 18.06
CA GLY A 387 3.74 -20.25 16.91
C GLY A 387 3.88 -18.77 16.64
N VAL A 388 2.91 -18.21 15.90
CA VAL A 388 2.90 -16.79 15.49
C VAL A 388 1.54 -16.19 15.77
N MET A 389 1.54 -14.95 16.27
CA MET A 389 0.35 -14.10 16.33
C MET A 389 0.44 -13.06 15.20
N VAL A 390 -0.56 -13.03 14.34
CA VAL A 390 -0.67 -12.13 13.19
C VAL A 390 -1.78 -11.13 13.45
N PHE A 391 -1.53 -9.87 13.18
CA PHE A 391 -2.49 -8.78 13.28
C PHE A 391 -2.69 -8.17 11.90
N GLY A 392 -3.93 -8.11 11.42
CA GLY A 392 -4.28 -7.18 10.35
C GLY A 392 -4.43 -5.78 10.93
N VAL A 393 -3.78 -4.80 10.31
CA VAL A 393 -3.76 -3.41 10.78
C VAL A 393 -4.15 -2.48 9.66
N ASP A 394 -5.15 -1.62 9.92
CA ASP A 394 -5.48 -0.51 9.03
C ASP A 394 -4.39 0.57 9.17
N VAL A 395 -3.61 0.74 8.10
CA VAL A 395 -2.38 1.54 8.13
C VAL A 395 -2.69 3.03 8.27
N GLU A 396 -3.72 3.51 7.58
CA GLU A 396 -4.11 4.93 7.68
C GLU A 396 -4.64 5.23 9.07
N ARG A 397 -5.46 4.34 9.64
CA ARG A 397 -6.03 4.51 10.96
C ARG A 397 -4.95 4.56 12.04
N ILE A 398 -3.97 3.65 12.00
CA ILE A 398 -2.89 3.66 13.00
C ILE A 398 -1.96 4.87 12.83
N LEU A 399 -1.58 5.22 11.61
CA LEU A 399 -0.68 6.36 11.37
C LEU A 399 -1.35 7.70 11.69
N SER A 400 -2.67 7.80 11.56
CA SER A 400 -3.42 9.00 11.99
C SER A 400 -3.37 9.25 13.51
N GLN A 401 -3.00 8.23 14.30
CA GLN A 401 -2.82 8.35 15.76
C GLN A 401 -1.40 8.75 16.15
N ALA A 402 -0.44 8.73 15.21
CA ALA A 402 0.90 9.27 15.44
C ALA A 402 0.83 10.80 15.55
N GLN A 403 1.46 11.36 16.59
CA GLN A 403 1.52 12.80 16.83
C GLN A 403 2.88 13.38 16.47
#